data_AF-A0A250IK40-F1
#
_entry.id   AF-A0A250IK40-F1
#
_cell.length_a   1.000
_cell.length_b   1.000
_cell.length_c   1.000
_cell.angle_alpha   90.00
_cell.angle_beta   90.00
_cell.angle_gamma   90.00
#
_symmetry.space_group_name_H-M   'P 1'
#
loop_
_entity.id
_entity.type
_entity.pdbx_description
1 polymer ?
#
loop_
_entity_poly.entity_id
_entity_poly.type
_entity_poly.pdbx_seq_one_letter_code
_entity_poly.pdbx_strand_id
1 'polypeptide(L)'
;MGKSAWMLACLAAVGLGGCRNTLCAQLADAYSAADQKARPCLEQAPLPAFNEAHCEVQFEACGTEDQDQLQAQLECYERLDTCAPEQEAAFLQEMIRCDEHAPSNVCEAALF
;
A
#
# COMPACT_ATOMS: atom_id res chain seq x y z
N MET A 1 -31.86 40.81 -1.16
CA MET A 1 -32.56 40.19 -0.02
C MET A 1 -32.63 38.70 -0.32
N GLY A 2 -31.70 37.90 0.22
CA GLY A 2 -32.00 36.89 1.26
C GLY A 2 -32.85 35.75 0.68
N LYS A 3 -32.52 34.47 0.78
CA LYS A 3 -32.10 33.72 1.97
C LYS A 3 -31.63 32.34 1.50
N SER A 4 -30.52 31.87 2.06
CA SER A 4 -30.09 30.48 2.03
C SER A 4 -31.18 29.54 2.55
N ALA A 5 -31.33 28.37 1.91
CA ALA A 5 -31.91 27.21 2.55
C ALA A 5 -31.45 25.93 1.85
N TRP A 6 -30.47 25.26 2.45
CA TRP A 6 -30.60 23.91 3.03
C TRP A 6 -30.48 22.80 1.98
N MET A 7 -29.29 22.22 1.78
CA MET A 7 -28.75 21.08 2.57
C MET A 7 -29.65 19.84 2.52
N LEU A 8 -28.99 18.71 2.20
CA LEU A 8 -29.35 17.31 2.48
C LEU A 8 -30.21 16.61 1.41
N ALA A 9 -29.57 15.72 0.64
CA ALA A 9 -29.85 14.28 0.71
C ALA A 9 -29.07 13.51 -0.38
N CYS A 10 -27.73 13.47 -0.27
CA CYS A 10 -26.95 12.40 -0.90
C CYS A 10 -26.67 11.32 0.15
N LEU A 11 -27.71 10.64 0.61
CA LEU A 11 -27.59 9.53 1.55
C LEU A 11 -28.63 8.48 1.20
N ALA A 12 -28.26 7.54 0.33
CA ALA A 12 -28.69 6.13 0.36
C ALA A 12 -28.49 5.49 -1.03
N ALA A 13 -27.27 5.06 -1.33
CA ALA A 13 -27.01 3.98 -2.28
C ALA A 13 -25.57 3.50 -2.16
N VAL A 14 -25.26 2.71 -1.13
CA VAL A 14 -24.18 1.71 -1.26
C VAL A 14 -24.72 0.41 -0.69
N GLY A 15 -25.38 -0.33 -1.58
CA GLY A 15 -25.73 -1.72 -1.35
C GLY A 15 -24.47 -2.59 -1.36
N LEU A 16 -24.44 -3.52 -0.42
CA LEU A 16 -23.85 -4.86 -0.47
C LEU A 16 -23.06 -5.21 -1.76
N GLY A 17 -21.72 -5.28 -1.63
CA GLY A 17 -20.82 -5.94 -2.59
C GLY A 17 -20.03 -4.98 -3.49
N GLY A 18 -18.78 -4.69 -3.12
CA GLY A 18 -17.80 -4.11 -4.06
C GLY A 18 -17.22 -2.75 -3.65
N CYS A 19 -16.38 -2.73 -2.62
CA CYS A 19 -15.32 -1.71 -2.47
C CYS A 19 -14.01 -2.42 -2.10
N ARG A 20 -13.47 -3.26 -3.00
CA ARG A 20 -12.06 -3.70 -2.94
C ARG A 20 -11.18 -2.57 -3.47
N ASN A 21 -11.15 -1.43 -2.80
CA ASN A 21 -10.37 -0.27 -3.22
C ASN A 21 -9.82 0.49 -2.02
N THR A 22 -9.30 -0.27 -1.05
CA THR A 22 -8.60 0.21 0.14
C THR A 22 -7.12 0.44 -0.17
N LEU A 23 -6.42 1.15 0.71
CA LEU A 23 -4.98 1.39 0.57
C LEU A 23 -4.17 0.09 0.72
N CYS A 24 -4.61 -0.83 1.59
CA CYS A 24 -3.97 -2.13 1.79
C CYS A 24 -4.05 -3.04 0.55
N ALA A 25 -5.18 -3.04 -0.17
CA ALA A 25 -5.28 -3.78 -1.43
C ALA A 25 -4.32 -3.22 -2.50
N GLN A 26 -4.21 -1.89 -2.58
CA GLN A 26 -3.27 -1.23 -3.50
C GLN A 26 -1.81 -1.53 -3.12
N LEU A 27 -1.48 -1.53 -1.84
CA LEU A 27 -0.16 -1.96 -1.34
C LEU A 27 0.12 -3.42 -1.67
N ALA A 28 -0.85 -4.32 -1.53
CA ALA A 28 -0.71 -5.73 -1.90
C ALA A 28 -0.37 -5.89 -3.40
N ASP A 29 -1.08 -5.16 -4.26
CA ASP A 29 -0.85 -5.17 -5.71
C ASP A 29 0.53 -4.59 -6.06
N ALA A 30 0.91 -3.46 -5.45
CA ALA A 30 2.21 -2.84 -5.67
C ALA A 30 3.36 -3.71 -5.16
N TYR A 31 3.19 -4.39 -4.04
CA TYR A 31 4.16 -5.35 -3.52
C TYR A 31 4.31 -6.56 -4.45
N SER A 32 3.19 -7.10 -4.95
CA SER A 32 3.24 -8.18 -5.95
C SER A 32 3.94 -7.74 -7.25
N ALA A 33 3.75 -6.49 -7.67
CA ALA A 33 4.48 -5.93 -8.80
C ALA A 33 5.97 -5.75 -8.49
N ALA A 34 6.34 -5.36 -7.27
CA ALA A 34 7.72 -5.29 -6.82
C ALA A 34 8.39 -6.66 -6.81
N ASP A 35 7.70 -7.72 -6.36
CA ASP A 35 8.20 -9.11 -6.45
C ASP A 35 8.47 -9.51 -7.90
N GLN A 36 7.54 -9.23 -8.81
CA GLN A 36 7.74 -9.49 -10.24
C GLN A 36 8.94 -8.73 -10.82
N LYS A 37 9.13 -7.46 -10.41
CA LYS A 37 10.30 -6.65 -10.77
C LYS A 37 11.60 -7.22 -10.18
N ALA A 38 11.54 -7.87 -9.02
CA ALA A 38 12.69 -8.46 -8.34
C ALA A 38 13.13 -9.81 -8.92
N ARG A 39 12.19 -10.59 -9.48
CA ARG A 39 12.42 -11.95 -10.00
C ARG A 39 13.67 -12.13 -10.86
N PRO A 40 14.05 -11.23 -11.78
CA PRO A 40 15.23 -11.44 -12.62
C PRO A 40 16.56 -11.46 -11.85
N CYS A 41 16.59 -10.95 -10.61
CA CYS A 41 17.79 -10.98 -9.76
C CYS A 41 17.60 -11.81 -8.48
N LEU A 42 16.36 -12.03 -8.02
CA LEU A 42 16.03 -12.75 -6.78
C LEU A 42 15.45 -14.17 -6.99
N GLU A 43 15.75 -14.85 -8.10
CA GLU A 43 15.16 -16.17 -8.43
C GLU A 43 15.25 -17.23 -7.31
N GLN A 44 16.24 -17.13 -6.42
CA GLN A 44 16.45 -18.07 -5.31
C GLN A 44 15.91 -17.57 -3.95
N ALA A 45 15.54 -16.31 -3.83
CA ALA A 45 15.12 -15.67 -2.59
C ALA A 45 14.00 -14.64 -2.88
N PRO A 46 12.76 -15.11 -3.12
CA PRO A 46 11.64 -14.22 -3.39
C PRO A 46 11.38 -13.31 -2.20
N LEU A 47 10.68 -12.20 -2.46
CA LEU A 47 10.31 -11.27 -1.42
C LEU A 47 9.31 -11.90 -0.42
N PRO A 48 9.30 -11.47 0.85
CA PRO A 48 8.31 -11.92 1.83
C PRO A 48 6.89 -11.65 1.35
N ALA A 49 5.91 -12.43 1.82
CA ALA A 49 4.54 -12.27 1.33
C ALA A 49 3.86 -11.07 2.01
N PHE A 50 3.14 -10.25 1.24
CA PHE A 50 2.26 -9.23 1.80
C PHE A 50 0.93 -9.84 2.25
N ASN A 51 0.52 -9.55 3.49
CA ASN A 51 -0.74 -10.03 4.08
C ASN A 51 -1.79 -8.90 4.13
N GLU A 52 -2.55 -8.76 3.05
CA GLU A 52 -3.63 -7.77 2.93
C GLU A 52 -4.61 -7.81 4.12
N ALA A 53 -5.01 -9.00 4.55
CA ALA A 53 -5.95 -9.14 5.66
C ALA A 53 -5.39 -8.61 6.99
N HIS A 54 -4.08 -8.78 7.23
CA HIS A 54 -3.45 -8.19 8.40
C HIS A 54 -3.38 -6.66 8.27
N CYS A 55 -3.01 -6.14 7.10
CA CYS A 55 -3.02 -4.70 6.85
C CYS A 55 -4.41 -4.10 7.11
N GLU A 56 -5.48 -4.69 6.59
CA GLU A 56 -6.86 -4.20 6.78
C GLU A 56 -7.29 -4.14 8.25
N VAL A 57 -7.01 -5.20 9.02
CA VAL A 57 -7.34 -5.26 10.46
C VAL A 57 -6.69 -4.12 11.24
N GLN A 58 -5.48 -3.74 10.84
CA GLN A 58 -4.74 -2.66 11.46
C GLN A 58 -5.10 -1.29 10.88
N PHE A 59 -5.50 -1.24 9.61
CA PHE A 59 -5.83 -0.02 8.87
C PHE A 59 -6.97 0.77 9.52
N GLU A 60 -7.98 0.08 10.06
CA GLU A 60 -9.10 0.72 10.76
C GLU A 60 -8.66 1.49 12.02
N ALA A 61 -7.48 1.15 12.59
CA ALA A 61 -6.91 1.82 13.75
C ALA A 61 -5.93 2.96 13.39
N CYS A 62 -5.64 3.15 12.10
CA CYS A 62 -4.67 4.12 11.62
C CYS A 62 -5.21 5.54 11.63
N GLY A 63 -4.38 6.49 12.07
CA GLY A 63 -4.65 7.92 11.89
C GLY A 63 -4.37 8.38 10.46
N THR A 64 -4.77 9.61 10.13
CA THR A 64 -4.51 10.20 8.79
C THR A 64 -3.01 10.24 8.46
N GLU A 65 -2.15 10.51 9.44
CA GLU A 65 -0.69 10.52 9.24
C GLU A 65 -0.14 9.15 8.84
N ASP A 66 -0.64 8.07 9.45
CA ASP A 66 -0.25 6.69 9.11
C ASP A 66 -0.77 6.31 7.71
N GLN A 67 -1.94 6.80 7.33
CA GLN A 67 -2.49 6.60 5.97
C GLN A 67 -1.67 7.32 4.91
N ASP A 68 -1.22 8.55 5.18
CA ASP A 68 -0.33 9.29 4.27
C ASP A 68 1.04 8.60 4.12
N GLN A 69 1.55 8.00 5.20
CA GLN A 69 2.77 7.19 5.19
C GLN A 69 2.62 5.91 4.34
N LEU A 70 1.52 5.18 4.51
CA LEU A 70 1.19 4.02 3.68
C LEU A 70 1.03 4.39 2.19
N GLN A 71 0.46 5.57 1.90
CA GLN A 71 0.36 6.09 0.53
C GLN A 71 1.75 6.41 -0.05
N ALA A 72 2.64 7.00 0.74
CA ALA A 72 4.02 7.25 0.33
C ALA A 72 4.81 5.95 0.07
N GLN A 73 4.58 4.92 0.89
CA GLN A 73 5.15 3.58 0.68
C GLN A 73 4.67 2.98 -0.65
N LEU A 74 3.36 3.05 -0.92
CA LEU A 74 2.76 2.60 -2.19
C LEU A 74 3.43 3.29 -3.40
N GLU A 75 3.51 4.62 -3.39
CA GLU A 75 4.13 5.40 -4.46
C GLU A 75 5.62 5.08 -4.63
N CYS A 76 6.31 4.70 -3.54
CA CYS A 76 7.69 4.25 -3.63
C CYS A 76 7.80 2.91 -4.36
N TYR A 77 6.99 1.92 -3.98
CA TYR A 77 6.98 0.60 -4.63
C TYR A 77 6.63 0.65 -6.12
N GLU A 78 5.66 1.49 -6.49
CA GLU A 78 5.27 1.67 -7.90
C GLU A 78 6.42 2.19 -8.77
N ARG A 79 7.30 3.02 -8.20
CA ARG A 79 8.45 3.63 -8.89
C ARG A 79 9.69 2.75 -8.96
N LEU A 80 9.73 1.61 -8.27
CA LEU A 80 10.87 0.70 -8.37
C LEU A 80 11.06 0.26 -9.83
N ASP A 81 12.31 0.24 -10.30
CA ASP A 81 12.65 -0.31 -11.61
C ASP A 81 12.67 -1.84 -11.56
N THR A 82 12.69 -2.49 -12.74
CA THR A 82 12.91 -3.94 -12.80
C THR A 82 14.36 -4.24 -12.41
N CYS A 83 14.55 -5.16 -11.47
CA CYS A 83 15.87 -5.57 -11.01
C CYS A 83 16.66 -6.23 -12.14
N ALA A 84 17.92 -5.82 -12.32
CA ALA A 84 18.88 -6.53 -13.16
C ALA A 84 19.72 -7.49 -12.32
N PRO A 85 20.26 -8.59 -12.89
CA PRO A 85 21.02 -9.60 -12.13
C PRO A 85 22.19 -9.05 -11.31
N GLU A 86 22.86 -8.00 -11.80
CA GLU A 86 23.97 -7.34 -11.10
C GLU A 86 23.55 -6.27 -10.08
N GLN A 87 22.24 -6.00 -9.96
CA GLN A 87 21.69 -4.90 -9.15
C GLN A 87 20.94 -5.38 -7.91
N GLU A 88 21.04 -6.66 -7.53
CA GLU A 88 20.34 -7.24 -6.38
C GLU A 88 20.44 -6.36 -5.12
N ALA A 89 21.66 -6.02 -4.71
CA ALA A 89 21.89 -5.21 -3.51
C ALA A 89 21.28 -3.80 -3.61
N ALA A 90 21.32 -3.19 -4.79
CA ALA A 90 20.74 -1.86 -5.01
C ALA A 90 19.21 -1.91 -5.00
N PHE A 91 18.61 -2.93 -5.63
CA PHE A 91 17.17 -3.13 -5.64
C PHE A 91 16.63 -3.37 -4.22
N LEU A 92 17.28 -4.25 -3.45
CA LEU A 92 16.94 -4.49 -2.05
C LEU A 92 17.09 -3.23 -1.19
N GLN A 93 18.09 -2.39 -1.46
CA GLN A 93 18.26 -1.12 -0.75
C GLN A 93 17.15 -0.12 -1.07
N GLU A 94 16.68 -0.04 -2.33
CA GLU A 94 15.55 0.80 -2.70
C GLU A 94 14.24 0.29 -2.08
N MET A 95 14.05 -1.03 -2.01
CA MET A 95 12.95 -1.62 -1.26
C MET A 95 12.95 -1.25 0.22
N ILE A 96 14.12 -1.38 0.89
CA ILE A 96 14.26 -0.96 2.29
C ILE A 96 13.92 0.53 2.45
N ARG A 97 14.32 1.38 1.50
CA ARG A 97 13.94 2.81 1.51
C ARG A 97 12.43 3.00 1.38
N CYS A 98 11.75 2.21 0.56
CA CYS A 98 10.29 2.24 0.50
C CYS A 98 9.65 1.85 1.84
N ASP A 99 10.23 0.86 2.53
CA ASP A 99 9.76 0.43 3.85
C ASP A 99 10.05 1.42 4.98
N GLU A 100 10.96 2.38 4.80
CA GLU A 100 11.12 3.50 5.76
C GLU A 100 9.86 4.38 5.85
N HIS A 101 8.98 4.32 4.85
CA HIS A 101 7.66 4.95 4.90
C HIS A 101 6.62 4.12 5.65
N ALA A 102 6.90 2.87 6.02
CA ALA A 102 5.96 2.06 6.78
C ALA A 102 5.74 2.64 8.18
N PRO A 103 4.50 2.73 8.68
CA PRO A 103 4.24 3.18 10.04
C PRO A 103 4.90 2.24 11.06
N SER A 104 5.52 2.81 12.10
CA SER A 104 6.24 2.08 13.16
C SER A 104 5.35 1.37 14.20
N ASN A 105 4.03 1.50 14.06
CA ASN A 105 2.99 1.05 14.97
C ASN A 105 1.92 0.30 14.18
N VAL A 106 0.98 -0.34 14.91
CA VAL A 106 -0.28 -1.02 14.51
C VAL A 106 -0.49 -1.22 12.99
N CYS A 107 -0.51 -0.15 12.20
CA CYS A 107 -0.51 -0.04 10.74
C CYS A 107 0.71 -0.60 9.98
N GLU A 108 1.46 -1.56 10.52
CA GLU A 108 2.62 -2.13 9.82
C GLU A 108 2.13 -2.85 8.55
N ALA A 109 2.63 -2.39 7.40
CA ALA A 109 2.39 -3.02 6.11
C ALA A 109 2.88 -4.48 6.21
N ALA A 110 1.96 -5.41 6.04
CA ALA A 110 2.06 -6.75 6.59
C ALA A 110 3.02 -7.67 5.83
N LEU A 111 4.32 -7.41 5.93
CA LEU A 111 5.39 -8.22 5.32
C LEU A 111 5.76 -9.38 6.26
N PHE A 112 5.64 -10.62 5.76
CA PHE A 112 5.92 -11.85 6.53
C PHE A 112 6.85 -12.82 5.79
#